data_AF-A0AAJ7E1F0-F1
#
_entry.id   AF-A0AAJ7E1F0-F1
#
_cell.length_a   1.000
_cell.length_b   1.000
_cell.length_c   1.000
_cell.angle_alpha   90.00
_cell.angle_beta   90.00
_cell.angle_gamma   90.00
#
_symmetry.space_group_name_H-M   'P 1'
#
loop_
_entity.id
_entity.type
_entity.pdbx_description
1 polymer ?
#
loop_
_entity_poly.entity_id
_entity_poly.type
_entity_poly.pdbx_seq_one_letter_code
_entity_poly.pdbx_strand_id
1 'polypeptide(L)'
;MNYISEEEDGFIQNDIMLSTAVNPVRENSTQQTGIGLIGTIFLIINATLGAGLLNFPEAFDKSGGVGTAIIVQLIFLVFITFSLVVLANCSDITNTSTLQSTFAGLCGPNSLFFCSFCVATYSFGCCVTFLIIIGDQFDRVFVTFYGMDYCHTWYLARPFITCLSSIVFILPLSFFKRLDALNYASSIGCITILYVVWLIVYESFDHHKLPSKPMHIWPEEGSQVLQIIPIVCFAYQSHMTAIPTYACMKDKQIGKFTLCAIISMIICFILYSTVGIFGYATFGIGKVPSDILQGYSDKSTTLTIAILAIAIKNFTTYPIVLYCGRDAILNLIGRDVDCHYLIRCSITIIWFILCLVIAIMIPDISPVINMMGSLSAAFIFLFPGICLLQSTLQKDPQLYLNKDRLMMFLAIFLTALGAFVCGIVFVEALQDLKKSSSESPLITGFKAQMGASLCK
;
A
#
# COMPACT_ATOMS: atom_id res chain seq x y z
N MET A 1 21.51 69.41 32.11
CA MET A 1 21.62 68.76 33.43
C MET A 1 20.65 67.59 33.39
N ASN A 2 20.99 66.48 32.74
CA ASN A 2 21.90 65.41 33.20
C ASN A 2 21.63 65.04 34.66
N TYR A 3 21.03 63.86 34.87
CA TYR A 3 21.45 62.78 35.79
C TYR A 3 20.24 61.92 36.23
N ILE A 4 19.94 60.89 35.43
CA ILE A 4 19.39 59.59 35.86
C ILE A 4 20.01 58.57 34.88
N SER A 5 21.26 58.10 35.06
CA SER A 5 21.69 56.91 35.81
C SER A 5 20.97 55.62 35.35
N GLU A 6 21.42 55.00 34.26
CA GLU A 6 22.46 53.95 34.18
C GLU A 6 22.04 52.50 34.58
N GLU A 7 20.76 52.21 34.83
CA GLU A 7 20.31 50.82 35.11
C GLU A 7 19.33 50.18 34.09
N GLU A 8 18.85 50.89 33.06
CA GLU A 8 17.99 50.29 32.00
C GLU A 8 18.70 50.02 30.66
N ASP A 9 19.90 50.56 30.44
CA ASP A 9 20.66 50.39 29.18
C ASP A 9 21.38 49.03 29.06
N GLY A 10 21.34 48.19 30.11
CA GLY A 10 21.88 46.83 30.08
C GLY A 10 20.92 45.77 29.50
N PHE A 11 19.63 46.07 29.36
CA PHE A 11 18.63 45.09 28.92
C PHE A 11 18.08 45.34 27.50
N ILE A 12 18.32 46.51 26.92
CA ILE A 12 17.86 46.86 25.55
C ILE A 12 18.98 46.66 24.50
N GLN A 13 20.24 46.60 24.91
CA GLN A 13 21.39 46.41 24.01
C GLN A 13 21.49 44.99 23.41
N ASN A 14 20.82 43.98 24.00
CA ASN A 14 20.81 42.61 23.46
C ASN A 14 19.68 42.34 22.44
N ASP A 15 18.69 43.23 22.33
CA ASP A 15 17.54 43.04 21.42
C ASP A 15 17.60 43.91 20.14
N ILE A 16 18.68 44.66 19.91
CA ILE A 16 18.81 45.60 18.78
C ILE A 16 19.93 45.24 17.79
N MET A 17 20.76 44.22 18.06
CA MET A 17 21.90 43.88 17.19
C MET A 17 21.70 42.67 16.27
N LEU A 18 20.47 42.34 15.85
CA LEU A 18 20.26 41.43 14.72
C LEU A 18 19.00 41.74 13.88
N SER A 19 18.73 43.02 13.64
CA SER A 19 17.75 43.45 12.63
C SER A 19 18.37 44.51 11.72
N THR A 20 19.00 44.06 10.63
CA THR A 20 19.15 44.87 9.42
C THR A 20 18.18 44.32 8.38
N ALA A 21 17.02 44.96 8.32
CA ALA A 21 16.07 44.77 7.25
C ALA A 21 16.68 45.19 5.91
N VAL A 22 16.60 44.30 4.91
CA VAL A 22 16.58 44.66 3.50
C VAL A 22 15.34 44.01 2.91
N ASN A 23 14.45 44.82 2.36
CA ASN A 23 13.41 44.44 1.41
C ASN A 23 13.26 45.64 0.44
N PRO A 24 12.86 45.47 -0.84
CA PRO A 24 12.39 44.26 -1.53
C PRO A 24 12.98 44.04 -2.95
N VAL A 25 12.52 42.95 -3.60
CA VAL A 25 12.54 42.64 -5.05
C VAL A 25 13.67 41.72 -5.58
N ARG A 26 13.23 40.47 -5.88
CA ARG A 26 13.63 39.58 -7.00
C ARG A 26 14.66 38.47 -6.76
N GLU A 27 14.14 37.24 -6.89
CA GLU A 27 14.75 35.98 -7.34
C GLU A 27 16.14 35.60 -6.78
N ASN A 28 16.15 34.57 -5.91
CA ASN A 28 16.91 33.34 -6.19
C ASN A 28 16.57 32.19 -5.20
N SER A 29 15.94 31.15 -5.76
CA SER A 29 16.05 29.73 -5.39
C SER A 29 16.14 29.35 -3.90
N THR A 30 15.00 29.28 -3.23
CA THR A 30 14.82 28.22 -2.21
C THR A 30 15.07 26.87 -2.90
N GLN A 31 16.11 26.16 -2.47
CA GLN A 31 16.43 24.81 -2.90
C GLN A 31 15.15 23.97 -2.97
N GLN A 32 14.79 23.53 -4.18
CA GLN A 32 13.63 22.68 -4.44
C GLN A 32 13.85 21.28 -3.83
N THR A 33 13.67 21.13 -2.51
CA THR A 33 13.71 19.83 -1.83
C THR A 33 12.36 19.12 -2.01
N GLY A 34 12.16 18.50 -3.17
CA GLY A 34 10.99 17.67 -3.46
C GLY A 34 11.33 16.55 -4.44
N ILE A 35 10.47 15.54 -4.53
CA ILE A 35 10.67 14.34 -5.34
C ILE A 35 10.45 14.69 -6.82
N GLY A 36 11.39 14.32 -7.68
CA GLY A 36 11.21 14.44 -9.14
C GLY A 36 10.12 13.51 -9.69
N LEU A 37 9.77 13.66 -10.96
CA LEU A 37 8.72 12.84 -11.61
C LEU A 37 9.01 11.33 -11.53
N ILE A 38 10.25 10.93 -11.76
CA ILE A 38 10.68 9.53 -11.71
C ILE A 38 10.54 8.96 -10.29
N GLY A 39 10.98 9.71 -9.27
CA GLY A 39 10.82 9.29 -7.87
C GLY A 39 9.36 9.20 -7.46
N THR A 40 8.50 10.07 -8.00
CA THR A 40 7.05 10.03 -7.77
C THR A 40 6.44 8.77 -8.40
N ILE A 41 6.86 8.41 -9.61
CA ILE A 41 6.44 7.16 -10.27
C ILE A 41 6.86 5.94 -9.44
N PHE A 42 8.13 5.85 -9.02
CA PHE A 42 8.60 4.74 -8.19
C PHE A 42 7.86 4.65 -6.86
N LEU A 43 7.49 5.77 -6.27
CA LEU A 43 6.76 5.80 -5.01
C LEU A 43 5.32 5.30 -5.18
N ILE A 44 4.60 5.71 -6.23
CA ILE A 44 3.26 5.21 -6.55
C ILE A 44 3.34 3.72 -6.87
N ILE A 45 4.30 3.30 -7.73
CA ILE A 45 4.51 1.89 -8.05
C ILE A 45 4.84 1.07 -6.80
N ASN A 46 5.69 1.58 -5.90
CA ASN A 46 6.07 0.84 -4.69
C ASN A 46 4.92 0.72 -3.67
N ALA A 47 4.01 1.71 -3.64
CA ALA A 47 2.80 1.65 -2.86
C ALA A 47 1.77 0.67 -3.45
N THR A 48 1.67 0.60 -4.78
CA THR A 48 0.74 -0.27 -5.50
C THR A 48 1.25 -1.71 -5.59
N LEU A 49 2.45 -1.93 -6.14
CA LEU A 49 3.05 -3.26 -6.26
C LEU A 49 3.45 -3.78 -4.87
N GLY A 50 2.86 -4.90 -4.46
CA GLY A 50 3.17 -5.54 -3.19
C GLY A 50 2.81 -7.01 -3.21
N ALA A 51 2.47 -7.55 -2.05
CA ALA A 51 2.08 -8.96 -1.87
C ALA A 51 0.94 -9.40 -2.79
N GLY A 52 -0.01 -8.49 -3.10
CA GLY A 52 -1.13 -8.78 -3.98
C GLY A 52 -0.75 -9.26 -5.38
N LEU A 53 0.49 -8.98 -5.85
CA LEU A 53 1.04 -9.50 -7.10
C LEU A 53 1.02 -11.03 -7.15
N LEU A 54 1.30 -11.68 -6.03
CA LEU A 54 1.45 -13.13 -5.92
C LEU A 54 0.10 -13.87 -6.02
N ASN A 55 -1.01 -13.17 -5.80
CA ASN A 55 -2.37 -13.69 -5.84
C ASN A 55 -3.02 -13.58 -7.23
N PHE A 56 -2.48 -12.80 -8.16
CA PHE A 56 -3.08 -12.60 -9.50
C PHE A 56 -3.32 -13.90 -10.28
N PRO A 57 -2.42 -14.90 -10.25
CA PRO A 57 -2.67 -16.16 -10.93
C PRO A 57 -3.92 -16.88 -10.43
N GLU A 58 -4.10 -16.94 -9.11
CA GLU A 58 -5.30 -17.55 -8.49
C GLU A 58 -6.54 -16.72 -8.82
N ALA A 59 -6.41 -15.39 -8.83
CA ALA A 59 -7.48 -14.49 -9.20
C ALA A 59 -7.99 -14.77 -10.63
N PHE A 60 -7.09 -15.03 -11.57
CA PHE A 60 -7.42 -15.33 -12.97
C PHE A 60 -8.12 -16.68 -13.12
N ASP A 61 -7.74 -17.66 -12.32
CA ASP A 61 -8.41 -18.97 -12.26
C ASP A 61 -9.83 -18.83 -11.68
N LYS A 62 -9.96 -18.19 -10.52
CA LYS A 62 -11.24 -17.96 -9.83
C LYS A 62 -12.20 -17.07 -10.61
N SER A 63 -11.69 -16.13 -11.40
CA SER A 63 -12.51 -15.22 -12.21
C SER A 63 -13.10 -15.84 -13.46
N GLY A 64 -12.87 -17.14 -13.68
CA GLY A 64 -13.29 -17.83 -14.89
C GLY A 64 -12.44 -17.47 -16.11
N GLY A 65 -11.17 -17.08 -15.91
CA GLY A 65 -10.20 -17.05 -17.00
C GLY A 65 -9.53 -15.71 -17.29
N VAL A 66 -8.52 -15.80 -18.17
CA VAL A 66 -7.58 -14.72 -18.51
C VAL A 66 -8.28 -13.52 -19.17
N GLY A 67 -9.19 -13.76 -20.11
CA GLY A 67 -9.87 -12.69 -20.86
C GLY A 67 -10.74 -11.83 -19.94
N THR A 68 -11.55 -12.49 -19.10
CA THR A 68 -12.35 -11.85 -18.05
C THR A 68 -11.48 -11.00 -17.14
N ALA A 69 -10.39 -11.58 -16.63
CA ALA A 69 -9.52 -10.93 -15.68
C ALA A 69 -8.92 -9.63 -16.24
N ILE A 70 -8.38 -9.68 -17.47
CA ILE A 70 -7.79 -8.51 -18.14
C ILE A 70 -8.84 -7.42 -18.37
N ILE A 71 -10.04 -7.78 -18.82
CA ILE A 71 -11.11 -6.80 -19.08
C ILE A 71 -11.55 -6.12 -17.79
N VAL A 72 -11.81 -6.88 -16.73
CA VAL A 72 -12.21 -6.30 -15.43
C VAL A 72 -11.09 -5.43 -14.87
N GLN A 73 -9.84 -5.89 -14.94
CA GLN A 73 -8.69 -5.13 -14.49
C GLN A 73 -8.54 -3.81 -15.26
N LEU A 74 -8.72 -3.80 -16.59
CA LEU A 74 -8.69 -2.57 -17.41
C LEU A 74 -9.80 -1.59 -17.03
N ILE A 75 -11.03 -2.09 -16.82
CA ILE A 75 -12.16 -1.24 -16.39
C ILE A 75 -11.84 -0.60 -15.05
N PHE A 76 -11.39 -1.40 -14.07
CA PHE A 76 -11.03 -0.91 -12.74
C PHE A 76 -9.84 0.05 -12.78
N LEU A 77 -8.85 -0.18 -13.67
CA LEU A 77 -7.68 0.68 -13.82
C LEU A 77 -8.06 2.13 -14.13
N VAL A 78 -9.08 2.33 -14.97
CA VAL A 78 -9.59 3.68 -15.29
C VAL A 78 -10.14 4.35 -14.04
N PHE A 79 -10.99 3.67 -13.26
CA PHE A 79 -11.58 4.21 -12.05
C PHE A 79 -10.55 4.43 -10.93
N ILE A 80 -9.60 3.51 -10.75
CA ILE A 80 -8.48 3.63 -9.81
C ILE A 80 -7.64 4.86 -10.16
N THR A 81 -7.23 5.01 -11.42
CA THR A 81 -6.40 6.15 -11.84
C THR A 81 -7.15 7.46 -11.69
N PHE A 82 -8.43 7.49 -12.09
CA PHE A 82 -9.29 8.65 -11.89
C PHE A 82 -9.38 9.06 -10.41
N SER A 83 -9.57 8.09 -9.54
CA SER A 83 -9.72 8.30 -8.09
C SER A 83 -8.44 8.82 -7.43
N LEU A 84 -7.27 8.35 -7.85
CA LEU A 84 -5.97 8.93 -7.43
C LEU A 84 -5.85 10.41 -7.81
N VAL A 85 -6.22 10.76 -9.04
CA VAL A 85 -6.16 12.14 -9.53
C VAL A 85 -7.17 13.03 -8.81
N VAL A 86 -8.38 12.53 -8.54
CA VAL A 86 -9.39 13.23 -7.75
C VAL A 86 -8.86 13.57 -6.36
N LEU A 87 -8.28 12.61 -5.66
CA LEU A 87 -7.71 12.85 -4.33
C LEU A 87 -6.62 13.91 -4.33
N ALA A 88 -5.69 13.84 -5.30
CA ALA A 88 -4.65 14.86 -5.44
C ALA A 88 -5.24 16.25 -5.74
N ASN A 89 -6.24 16.33 -6.62
CA ASN A 89 -6.93 17.58 -6.94
C ASN A 89 -7.66 18.16 -5.72
N CYS A 90 -8.33 17.33 -4.93
CA CYS A 90 -8.99 17.75 -3.69
C CYS A 90 -7.97 18.23 -2.64
N SER A 91 -6.82 17.59 -2.54
CA SER A 91 -5.70 18.03 -1.68
C SER A 91 -5.14 19.38 -2.13
N ASP A 92 -5.06 19.63 -3.44
CA ASP A 92 -4.59 20.91 -3.97
C ASP A 92 -5.56 22.05 -3.67
N ILE A 93 -6.87 21.81 -3.83
CA ILE A 93 -7.92 22.79 -3.51
C ILE A 93 -7.92 23.11 -2.00
N THR A 94 -7.81 22.09 -1.16
CA THR A 94 -7.84 22.27 0.31
C THR A 94 -6.48 22.69 0.89
N ASN A 95 -5.40 22.70 0.10
CA ASN A 95 -4.03 22.95 0.56
C ASN A 95 -3.59 22.05 1.74
N THR A 96 -3.99 20.78 1.71
CA THR A 96 -3.66 19.80 2.75
C THR A 96 -2.70 18.73 2.21
N SER A 97 -1.92 18.10 3.10
CA SER A 97 -0.86 17.14 2.75
C SER A 97 -1.19 15.68 3.11
N THR A 98 -2.38 15.41 3.65
CA THR A 98 -2.79 14.09 4.16
C THR A 98 -4.23 13.79 3.77
N LEU A 99 -4.58 12.51 3.59
CA LEU A 99 -5.91 12.11 3.15
C LEU A 99 -7.01 12.54 4.13
N GLN A 100 -6.80 12.29 5.43
CA GLN A 100 -7.73 12.66 6.48
C GLN A 100 -7.97 14.17 6.57
N SER A 101 -6.93 15.00 6.42
CA SER A 101 -7.08 16.46 6.45
C SER A 101 -7.79 16.98 5.20
N THR A 102 -7.52 16.41 4.01
CA THR A 102 -8.27 16.72 2.79
C THR A 102 -9.75 16.38 2.94
N PHE A 103 -10.04 15.19 3.48
CA PHE A 103 -11.42 14.75 3.71
C PHE A 103 -12.14 15.66 4.70
N ALA A 104 -11.47 16.06 5.78
CA ALA A 104 -11.99 17.02 6.77
C ALA A 104 -12.25 18.41 6.20
N GLY A 105 -11.37 18.91 5.33
CA GLY A 105 -11.56 20.20 4.66
C GLY A 105 -12.80 20.24 3.76
N LEU A 106 -13.21 19.10 3.21
CA LEU A 106 -14.39 19.00 2.34
C LEU A 106 -15.68 18.62 3.09
N CYS A 107 -15.60 17.69 4.04
CA CYS A 107 -16.76 17.09 4.70
C CYS A 107 -16.99 17.59 6.14
N GLY A 108 -16.13 18.50 6.64
CA GLY A 108 -16.21 19.05 7.99
C GLY A 108 -15.41 18.26 9.05
N PRO A 109 -15.33 18.79 10.29
CA PRO A 109 -14.38 18.32 11.31
C PRO A 109 -14.65 16.90 11.80
N ASN A 110 -15.90 16.46 11.90
CA ASN A 110 -16.24 15.10 12.36
C ASN A 110 -15.69 14.01 11.42
N SER A 111 -15.54 14.35 10.13
CA SER A 111 -15.01 13.41 9.12
C SER A 111 -13.51 13.15 9.27
N LEU A 112 -12.77 14.04 9.95
CA LEU A 112 -11.35 13.86 10.27
C LEU A 112 -11.15 12.59 11.10
N PHE A 113 -11.93 12.44 12.17
CA PHE A 113 -11.81 11.30 13.08
C PHE A 113 -12.14 9.99 12.38
N PHE A 114 -13.24 9.96 11.60
CA PHE A 114 -13.63 8.78 10.84
C PHE A 114 -12.58 8.37 9.81
N CYS A 115 -12.10 9.31 8.97
CA CYS A 115 -11.10 9.02 7.97
C CYS A 115 -9.76 8.60 8.61
N SER A 116 -9.34 9.27 9.68
CA SER A 116 -8.11 8.92 10.40
C SER A 116 -8.20 7.52 11.03
N PHE A 117 -9.35 7.15 11.59
CA PHE A 117 -9.56 5.80 12.11
C PHE A 117 -9.47 4.73 11.01
N CYS A 118 -10.09 4.97 9.85
CA CYS A 118 -9.98 4.09 8.68
C CYS A 118 -8.52 3.97 8.20
N VAL A 119 -7.81 5.10 8.03
CA VAL A 119 -6.41 5.10 7.56
C VAL A 119 -5.51 4.38 8.56
N ALA A 120 -5.67 4.63 9.86
CA ALA A 120 -4.90 3.95 10.90
C ALA A 120 -5.16 2.43 10.89
N THR A 121 -6.43 2.00 10.87
CA THR A 121 -6.79 0.58 10.87
C THR A 121 -6.24 -0.15 9.65
N TYR A 122 -6.40 0.44 8.46
CA TYR A 122 -5.86 -0.11 7.23
C TYR A 122 -4.34 -0.20 7.25
N SER A 123 -3.67 0.89 7.61
CA SER A 123 -2.21 0.95 7.68
C SER A 123 -1.66 -0.09 8.65
N PHE A 124 -2.33 -0.27 9.79
CA PHE A 124 -1.93 -1.24 10.81
C PHE A 124 -2.04 -2.67 10.29
N GLY A 125 -3.16 -3.01 9.65
CA GLY A 125 -3.34 -4.32 9.01
C GLY A 125 -2.31 -4.61 7.92
N CYS A 126 -1.97 -3.62 7.08
CA CYS A 126 -0.92 -3.74 6.06
C CYS A 126 0.44 -4.02 6.71
N CYS A 127 0.78 -3.26 7.76
CA CYS A 127 2.02 -3.44 8.50
C CYS A 127 2.13 -4.84 9.10
N VAL A 128 1.07 -5.34 9.74
CA VAL A 128 1.00 -6.73 10.24
C VAL A 128 1.20 -7.73 9.10
N THR A 129 0.48 -7.56 8.00
CA THR A 129 0.55 -8.45 6.83
C THR A 129 1.97 -8.52 6.26
N PHE A 130 2.65 -7.39 6.11
CA PHE A 130 4.04 -7.37 5.64
C PHE A 130 4.98 -8.16 6.56
N LEU A 131 4.83 -8.03 7.88
CA LEU A 131 5.66 -8.77 8.84
C LEU A 131 5.40 -10.28 8.79
N ILE A 132 4.13 -10.70 8.62
CA ILE A 132 3.82 -12.13 8.46
C ILE A 132 4.44 -12.68 7.18
N ILE A 133 4.32 -11.95 6.06
CA ILE A 133 4.92 -12.36 4.77
C ILE A 133 6.43 -12.46 4.88
N ILE A 134 7.09 -11.50 5.53
CA ILE A 134 8.55 -11.55 5.79
C ILE A 134 8.91 -12.84 6.52
N GLY A 135 8.19 -13.18 7.59
CA GLY A 135 8.39 -14.43 8.32
C GLY A 135 8.21 -15.68 7.44
N ASP A 136 7.14 -15.72 6.65
CA ASP A 136 6.87 -16.83 5.73
C ASP A 136 7.97 -16.98 4.64
N GLN A 137 8.53 -15.87 4.15
CA GLN A 137 9.65 -15.91 3.20
C GLN A 137 10.92 -16.47 3.86
N PHE A 138 11.26 -16.06 5.09
CA PHE A 138 12.43 -16.58 5.79
C PHE A 138 12.31 -18.07 6.11
N ASP A 139 11.16 -18.52 6.59
CA ASP A 139 10.91 -19.95 6.84
C ASP A 139 11.17 -20.78 5.56
N ARG A 140 10.72 -20.29 4.40
CA ARG A 140 10.92 -20.94 3.11
C ARG A 140 12.40 -21.00 2.69
N VAL A 141 13.13 -19.92 2.90
CA VAL A 141 14.59 -19.90 2.65
C VAL A 141 15.28 -20.93 3.55
N PHE A 142 14.94 -20.98 4.83
CA PHE A 142 15.57 -21.90 5.77
C PHE A 142 15.24 -23.36 5.52
N VAL A 143 13.99 -23.69 5.18
CA VAL A 143 13.63 -25.05 4.76
C VAL A 143 14.42 -25.50 3.53
N THR A 144 14.70 -24.58 2.61
CA THR A 144 15.46 -24.88 1.38
C THR A 144 16.92 -25.21 1.67
N PHE A 145 17.59 -24.46 2.55
CA PHE A 145 19.01 -24.63 2.85
C PHE A 145 19.33 -25.58 4.00
N TYR A 146 18.51 -25.59 5.06
CA TYR A 146 18.76 -26.32 6.30
C TYR A 146 17.83 -27.53 6.50
N GLY A 147 16.87 -27.74 5.58
CA GLY A 147 15.87 -28.81 5.71
C GLY A 147 14.79 -28.48 6.74
N MET A 148 13.94 -29.46 7.05
CA MET A 148 12.80 -29.27 7.96
C MET A 148 13.21 -29.10 9.43
N ASP A 149 14.44 -29.49 9.79
CA ASP A 149 14.95 -29.47 11.17
C ASP A 149 15.51 -28.10 11.60
N TYR A 150 15.42 -27.07 10.75
CA TYR A 150 15.95 -25.72 11.05
C TYR A 150 15.37 -25.13 12.35
N CYS A 151 14.14 -25.50 12.69
CA CYS A 151 13.39 -25.05 13.86
C CYS A 151 14.06 -25.41 15.20
N HIS A 152 14.91 -26.44 15.27
CA HIS A 152 15.64 -26.79 16.49
C HIS A 152 16.73 -25.76 16.84
N THR A 153 17.08 -24.90 15.90
CA THR A 153 18.11 -23.88 16.07
C THR A 153 17.46 -22.54 16.43
N TRP A 154 17.71 -22.05 17.64
CA TRP A 154 17.04 -20.86 18.19
C TRP A 154 17.17 -19.60 17.31
N TYR A 155 18.31 -19.43 16.62
CA TYR A 155 18.54 -18.25 15.75
C TYR A 155 17.88 -18.38 14.37
N LEU A 156 17.41 -19.57 13.99
CA LEU A 156 16.63 -19.81 12.76
C LEU A 156 15.13 -19.84 13.04
N ALA A 157 14.72 -19.77 14.31
CA ALA A 157 13.31 -19.78 14.68
C ALA A 157 12.58 -18.56 14.09
N ARG A 158 11.41 -18.80 13.51
CA ARG A 158 10.55 -17.78 12.88
C ARG A 158 10.39 -16.50 13.70
N PRO A 159 10.08 -16.55 15.02
CA PRO A 159 9.91 -15.32 15.81
C PRO A 159 11.21 -14.51 15.92
N PHE A 160 12.35 -15.19 16.07
CA PHE A 160 13.64 -14.54 16.22
C PHE A 160 14.08 -13.86 14.92
N ILE A 161 14.03 -14.58 13.78
CA ILE A 161 14.47 -14.01 12.50
C ILE A 161 13.55 -12.87 12.03
N THR A 162 12.24 -13.01 12.24
CA THR A 162 11.27 -11.97 11.87
C THR A 162 11.53 -10.71 12.71
N CYS A 163 11.78 -10.86 14.01
CA CYS A 163 12.13 -9.76 14.90
C CYS A 163 13.45 -9.10 14.48
N LEU A 164 14.52 -9.89 14.31
CA LEU A 164 15.85 -9.40 13.97
C LEU A 164 15.85 -8.64 12.63
N SER A 165 15.32 -9.26 11.57
CA SER A 165 15.25 -8.63 10.25
C SER A 165 14.42 -7.35 10.25
N SER A 166 13.27 -7.35 10.95
CA SER A 166 12.41 -6.16 11.02
C SER A 166 13.06 -5.02 11.81
N ILE A 167 13.78 -5.32 12.90
CA ILE A 167 14.53 -4.30 13.65
C ILE A 167 15.68 -3.73 12.81
N VAL A 168 16.37 -4.56 12.04
CA VAL A 168 17.53 -4.13 11.23
C VAL A 168 17.10 -3.34 10.00
N PHE A 169 16.06 -3.76 9.29
CA PHE A 169 15.69 -3.17 8.00
C PHE A 169 14.50 -2.21 8.07
N ILE A 170 13.42 -2.56 8.78
CA ILE A 170 12.18 -1.77 8.80
C ILE A 170 12.28 -0.60 9.77
N LEU A 171 12.75 -0.85 11.00
CA LEU A 171 12.70 0.13 12.07
C LEU A 171 13.51 1.41 11.75
N PRO A 172 14.74 1.36 11.19
CA PRO A 172 15.50 2.57 10.84
C PRO A 172 14.79 3.40 9.77
N LEU A 173 14.21 2.75 8.76
CA LEU A 173 13.47 3.41 7.69
C LEU A 173 12.17 4.06 8.21
N SER A 174 11.55 3.47 9.24
CA SER A 174 10.28 3.95 9.80
C SER A 174 10.39 5.24 10.62
N PHE A 175 11.61 5.62 11.03
CA PHE A 175 11.85 6.87 11.77
C PHE A 175 11.92 8.12 10.87
N PHE A 176 12.01 7.96 9.54
CA PHE A 176 12.06 9.10 8.64
C PHE A 176 10.82 9.99 8.79
N LYS A 177 11.08 11.30 8.91
CA LYS A 177 10.05 12.34 9.06
C LYS A 177 9.36 12.61 7.73
N ARG A 178 10.10 12.58 6.63
CA ARG A 178 9.62 12.99 5.32
C ARG A 178 9.53 11.78 4.40
N LEU A 179 8.44 11.71 3.64
CA LEU A 179 8.17 10.62 2.71
C LEU A 179 9.16 10.62 1.53
N ASP A 180 9.71 11.79 1.16
CA ASP A 180 10.72 11.91 0.11
C ASP A 180 12.01 11.13 0.38
N ALA A 181 12.43 10.97 1.63
CA ALA A 181 13.59 10.15 2.00
C ALA A 181 13.39 8.66 1.68
N LEU A 182 12.13 8.19 1.58
CA LEU A 182 11.79 6.80 1.26
C LEU A 182 11.78 6.51 -0.25
N ASN A 183 12.00 7.52 -1.11
CA ASN A 183 12.00 7.33 -2.56
C ASN A 183 13.09 6.33 -3.01
N TYR A 184 14.26 6.34 -2.37
CA TYR A 184 15.38 5.46 -2.70
C TYR A 184 15.07 4.01 -2.35
N ALA A 185 14.50 3.78 -1.15
CA ALA A 185 13.99 2.49 -0.75
C ALA A 185 12.90 1.99 -1.71
N SER A 186 12.02 2.89 -2.17
CA SER A 186 10.96 2.57 -3.14
C SER A 186 11.52 2.08 -4.47
N SER A 187 12.59 2.70 -4.98
CA SER A 187 13.27 2.26 -6.20
C SER A 187 13.83 0.84 -6.07
N ILE A 188 14.49 0.53 -4.94
CA ILE A 188 14.98 -0.83 -4.65
C ILE A 188 13.84 -1.84 -4.65
N GLY A 189 12.73 -1.51 -3.97
CA GLY A 189 11.52 -2.34 -3.97
C GLY A 189 11.01 -2.63 -5.38
N CYS A 190 10.87 -1.62 -6.23
CA CYS A 190 10.41 -1.81 -7.59
C CYS A 190 11.33 -2.73 -8.41
N ILE A 191 12.65 -2.59 -8.28
CA ILE A 191 13.63 -3.45 -8.96
C ILE A 191 13.49 -4.90 -8.48
N THR A 192 13.32 -5.13 -7.18
CA THR A 192 13.16 -6.49 -6.65
C THR A 192 11.91 -7.20 -7.18
N ILE A 193 10.80 -6.47 -7.40
CA ILE A 193 9.61 -7.07 -8.02
C ILE A 193 9.85 -7.43 -9.49
N LEU A 194 10.61 -6.64 -10.25
CA LEU A 194 10.91 -6.98 -11.64
C LEU A 194 11.64 -8.33 -11.74
N TYR A 195 12.51 -8.65 -10.78
CA TYR A 195 13.15 -9.96 -10.69
C TYR A 195 12.14 -11.08 -10.43
N VAL A 196 11.17 -10.88 -9.52
CA VAL A 196 10.11 -11.86 -9.24
C VAL A 196 9.25 -12.10 -10.48
N VAL A 197 8.87 -11.04 -11.19
CA VAL A 197 8.10 -11.16 -12.44
C VAL A 197 8.90 -11.94 -13.49
N TRP A 198 10.19 -11.63 -13.65
CA TRP A 198 11.07 -12.36 -14.56
C TRP A 198 11.15 -13.85 -14.22
N LEU A 199 11.28 -14.20 -12.93
CA LEU A 199 11.29 -15.60 -12.49
C LEU A 199 9.98 -16.31 -12.88
N ILE A 200 8.82 -15.71 -12.60
CA ILE A 200 7.52 -16.32 -12.89
C ILE A 200 7.38 -16.60 -14.40
N VAL A 201 7.84 -15.68 -15.24
CA VAL A 201 7.87 -15.86 -16.70
C VAL A 201 8.82 -17.00 -17.08
N TYR A 202 10.02 -17.03 -16.50
CA TYR A 202 11.01 -18.07 -16.74
C TYR A 202 10.49 -19.47 -16.37
N GLU A 203 9.94 -19.63 -15.17
CA GLU A 203 9.37 -20.89 -14.68
C GLU A 203 8.20 -21.35 -15.55
N SER A 204 7.36 -20.41 -16.01
CA SER A 204 6.30 -20.75 -16.97
C SER A 204 6.87 -21.40 -18.22
N PHE A 205 7.92 -20.83 -18.84
CA PHE A 205 8.51 -21.40 -20.05
C PHE A 205 9.25 -22.72 -19.81
N ASP A 206 9.91 -22.90 -18.66
CA ASP A 206 10.61 -24.14 -18.37
C ASP A 206 9.61 -25.30 -18.14
N HIS A 207 8.50 -25.03 -17.46
CA HIS A 207 7.40 -25.98 -17.30
C HIS A 207 6.61 -26.27 -18.60
N HIS A 208 6.66 -25.39 -19.62
CA HIS A 208 6.07 -25.65 -20.95
C HIS A 208 6.77 -26.77 -21.74
N LYS A 209 7.86 -27.35 -21.22
CA LYS A 209 8.41 -28.63 -21.74
C LYS A 209 7.48 -29.81 -21.45
N LEU A 210 6.50 -29.66 -20.56
CA LEU A 210 5.38 -30.57 -20.30
C LEU A 210 4.14 -30.12 -21.09
N PRO A 211 3.17 -31.01 -21.40
CA PRO A 211 1.97 -30.62 -22.14
C PRO A 211 1.24 -29.45 -21.47
N SER A 212 0.88 -28.44 -22.26
CA SER A 212 0.20 -27.22 -21.80
C SER A 212 -1.03 -27.57 -20.98
N LYS A 213 -1.09 -27.07 -19.75
CA LYS A 213 -2.26 -27.25 -18.90
C LYS A 213 -3.40 -26.37 -19.41
N PRO A 214 -4.65 -26.87 -19.40
CA PRO A 214 -5.79 -26.08 -19.84
C PRO A 214 -5.98 -24.85 -18.92
N MET A 215 -6.43 -23.74 -19.51
CA MET A 215 -6.79 -22.49 -18.84
C MET A 215 -8.15 -22.03 -19.33
N HIS A 216 -8.96 -21.45 -18.45
CA HIS A 216 -10.17 -20.75 -18.90
C HIS A 216 -9.78 -19.41 -19.56
N ILE A 217 -10.46 -19.08 -20.66
CA ILE A 217 -10.36 -17.77 -21.31
C ILE A 217 -11.55 -16.90 -20.90
N TRP A 218 -12.73 -17.51 -20.81
CA TRP A 218 -14.02 -16.90 -20.53
C TRP A 218 -14.72 -17.63 -19.39
N PRO A 219 -15.54 -16.92 -18.61
CA PRO A 219 -16.14 -17.49 -17.42
C PRO A 219 -17.29 -18.41 -17.82
N GLU A 220 -17.46 -19.50 -17.09
CA GLU A 220 -18.60 -20.39 -17.28
C GLU A 220 -19.86 -19.80 -16.63
N GLU A 221 -19.66 -19.05 -15.53
CA GLU A 221 -20.73 -18.37 -14.81
C GLU A 221 -20.39 -16.90 -14.56
N GLY A 222 -21.37 -16.00 -14.75
CA GLY A 222 -21.16 -14.56 -14.56
C GLY A 222 -20.81 -14.15 -13.12
N SER A 223 -21.15 -14.99 -12.12
CA SER A 223 -20.80 -14.80 -10.72
C SER A 223 -19.29 -14.89 -10.46
N GLN A 224 -18.56 -15.69 -11.25
CA GLN A 224 -17.11 -15.88 -11.12
C GLN A 224 -16.35 -14.56 -11.34
N VAL A 225 -16.87 -13.70 -12.24
CA VAL A 225 -16.29 -12.39 -12.54
C VAL A 225 -16.12 -11.52 -11.29
N LEU A 226 -17.01 -11.66 -10.30
CA LEU A 226 -16.97 -10.85 -9.07
C LEU A 226 -15.79 -11.21 -8.16
N GLN A 227 -15.27 -12.44 -8.24
CA GLN A 227 -14.21 -12.93 -7.36
C GLN A 227 -12.85 -12.25 -7.58
N ILE A 228 -12.64 -11.61 -8.75
CA ILE A 228 -11.41 -10.86 -9.03
C ILE A 228 -11.39 -9.47 -8.39
N ILE A 229 -12.56 -8.93 -8.11
CA ILE A 229 -12.74 -7.55 -7.66
C ILE A 229 -11.97 -7.26 -6.36
N PRO A 230 -12.06 -8.09 -5.29
CA PRO A 230 -11.30 -7.87 -4.07
C PRO A 230 -9.79 -7.84 -4.30
N ILE A 231 -9.28 -8.75 -5.14
CA ILE A 231 -7.84 -8.89 -5.41
C ILE A 231 -7.34 -7.67 -6.17
N VAL A 232 -8.09 -7.20 -7.18
CA VAL A 232 -7.78 -5.97 -7.90
C VAL A 232 -7.82 -4.77 -6.95
N CYS A 233 -8.84 -4.65 -6.10
CA CYS A 233 -8.94 -3.54 -5.14
C CYS A 233 -7.79 -3.56 -4.13
N PHE A 234 -7.42 -4.73 -3.61
CA PHE A 234 -6.32 -4.86 -2.67
C PHE A 234 -4.97 -4.55 -3.34
N ALA A 235 -4.72 -5.13 -4.51
CA ALA A 235 -3.44 -5.00 -5.20
C ALA A 235 -3.21 -3.63 -5.85
N TYR A 236 -4.27 -2.93 -6.25
CA TYR A 236 -4.13 -1.59 -6.81
C TYR A 236 -4.20 -0.47 -5.78
N GLN A 237 -4.28 -0.82 -4.50
CA GLN A 237 -4.48 0.18 -3.48
C GLN A 237 -3.22 1.03 -3.24
N SER A 238 -3.26 2.30 -3.65
CA SER A 238 -2.25 3.30 -3.26
C SER A 238 -2.84 4.65 -2.83
N HIS A 239 -4.17 4.76 -2.73
CA HIS A 239 -4.91 6.01 -2.55
C HIS A 239 -4.57 6.75 -1.26
N MET A 240 -4.35 6.02 -0.16
CA MET A 240 -3.91 6.60 1.11
C MET A 240 -2.54 7.31 1.02
N THR A 241 -1.68 6.87 0.10
CA THR A 241 -0.34 7.45 -0.11
C THR A 241 -0.35 8.52 -1.20
N ALA A 242 -1.43 8.64 -1.99
CA ALA A 242 -1.51 9.51 -3.15
C ALA A 242 -1.34 11.00 -2.78
N ILE A 243 -2.05 11.46 -1.76
CA ILE A 243 -1.98 12.86 -1.30
C ILE A 243 -0.61 13.18 -0.69
N PRO A 244 -0.06 12.39 0.25
CA PRO A 244 1.31 12.59 0.73
C PRO A 244 2.36 12.56 -0.39
N THR A 245 2.20 11.68 -1.38
CA THR A 245 3.08 11.61 -2.56
C THR A 245 3.00 12.87 -3.40
N TYR A 246 1.79 13.36 -3.67
CA TYR A 246 1.57 14.62 -4.38
C TYR A 246 2.17 15.82 -3.63
N ALA A 247 1.98 15.89 -2.31
CA ALA A 247 2.52 16.95 -1.46
C ALA A 247 4.06 16.98 -1.44
N CYS A 248 4.72 15.85 -1.69
CA CYS A 248 6.19 15.76 -1.74
C CYS A 248 6.78 16.03 -3.14
N MET A 249 5.96 16.26 -4.17
CA MET A 249 6.47 16.52 -5.53
C MET A 249 7.25 17.83 -5.60
N LYS A 250 8.39 17.79 -6.29
CA LYS A 250 9.24 18.97 -6.54
C LYS A 250 8.48 20.12 -7.22
N ASP A 251 7.72 19.75 -8.25
CA ASP A 251 6.83 20.65 -8.98
C ASP A 251 5.39 20.22 -8.73
N LYS A 252 4.77 20.79 -7.71
CA LYS A 252 3.38 20.49 -7.32
C LYS A 252 2.41 21.01 -8.38
N GLN A 253 2.11 20.18 -9.39
CA GLN A 253 1.14 20.46 -10.45
C GLN A 253 0.29 19.22 -10.71
N ILE A 254 -1.03 19.38 -10.73
CA ILE A 254 -1.96 18.26 -10.96
C ILE A 254 -1.68 17.55 -12.29
N GLY A 255 -1.39 18.28 -13.37
CA GLY A 255 -1.06 17.66 -14.66
C GLY A 255 0.16 16.74 -14.61
N LYS A 256 1.20 17.12 -13.85
CA LYS A 256 2.41 16.30 -13.65
C LYS A 256 2.10 15.07 -12.80
N PHE A 257 1.32 15.21 -11.73
CA PHE A 257 0.90 14.08 -10.91
C PHE A 257 0.03 13.10 -11.70
N THR A 258 -0.92 13.59 -12.50
CA THR A 258 -1.75 12.77 -13.38
C THR A 258 -0.89 11.95 -14.35
N LEU A 259 0.13 12.55 -14.96
CA LEU A 259 1.07 11.81 -15.81
C LEU A 259 1.81 10.71 -15.03
N CYS A 260 2.33 11.03 -13.84
CA CYS A 260 2.99 10.04 -12.99
C CYS A 260 2.04 8.89 -12.59
N ALA A 261 0.79 9.20 -12.23
CA ALA A 261 -0.22 8.22 -11.86
C ALA A 261 -0.58 7.30 -13.04
N ILE A 262 -0.83 7.85 -14.23
CA ILE A 262 -1.13 7.07 -15.44
C ILE A 262 0.03 6.13 -15.79
N ILE A 263 1.26 6.63 -15.82
CA ILE A 263 2.44 5.80 -16.13
C ILE A 263 2.60 4.68 -15.10
N SER A 264 2.45 5.01 -13.81
CA SER A 264 2.58 4.03 -12.73
C SER A 264 1.52 2.93 -12.82
N MET A 265 0.26 3.30 -13.09
CA MET A 265 -0.86 2.38 -13.20
C MET A 265 -0.73 1.48 -14.44
N ILE A 266 -0.26 2.00 -15.58
CA ILE A 266 0.04 1.20 -16.76
C ILE A 266 1.15 0.19 -16.48
N ILE A 267 2.23 0.60 -15.80
CA ILE A 267 3.32 -0.31 -15.43
C ILE A 267 2.79 -1.41 -14.50
N CYS A 268 2.00 -1.05 -13.47
CA CYS A 268 1.39 -2.03 -12.57
C CYS A 268 0.48 -3.01 -13.33
N PHE A 269 -0.32 -2.52 -14.27
CA PHE A 269 -1.17 -3.34 -15.12
C PHE A 269 -0.40 -4.36 -15.94
N ILE A 270 0.69 -3.94 -16.59
CA ILE A 270 1.53 -4.86 -17.36
C ILE A 270 2.13 -5.94 -16.46
N LEU A 271 2.69 -5.55 -15.31
CA LEU A 271 3.33 -6.51 -14.40
C LEU A 271 2.32 -7.49 -13.79
N TYR A 272 1.17 -7.01 -13.31
CA TYR A 272 0.12 -7.85 -12.76
C TYR A 272 -0.50 -8.78 -13.80
N SER A 273 -0.74 -8.29 -15.02
CA SER A 273 -1.25 -9.12 -16.12
C SER A 273 -0.24 -10.19 -16.51
N THR A 274 1.05 -9.83 -16.60
CA THR A 274 2.13 -10.78 -16.90
C THR A 274 2.15 -11.89 -15.86
N VAL A 275 2.18 -11.55 -14.58
CA VAL A 275 2.20 -12.53 -13.50
C VAL A 275 0.94 -13.39 -13.51
N GLY A 276 -0.24 -12.79 -13.67
CA GLY A 276 -1.51 -13.52 -13.75
C GLY A 276 -1.53 -14.54 -14.89
N ILE A 277 -1.12 -14.14 -16.10
CA ILE A 277 -1.12 -15.02 -17.28
C ILE A 277 -0.11 -16.16 -17.12
N PHE A 278 1.16 -15.84 -16.87
CA PHE A 278 2.23 -16.86 -16.84
C PHE A 278 2.14 -17.74 -15.58
N GLY A 279 1.73 -17.18 -14.44
CA GLY A 279 1.45 -17.94 -13.24
C GLY A 279 0.27 -18.90 -13.44
N TYR A 280 -0.82 -18.44 -14.04
CA TYR A 280 -1.97 -19.31 -14.31
C TYR A 280 -1.60 -20.42 -15.31
N ALA A 281 -0.86 -20.09 -16.36
CA ALA A 281 -0.38 -21.06 -17.35
C ALA A 281 0.52 -22.14 -16.73
N THR A 282 1.27 -21.81 -15.68
CA THR A 282 2.14 -22.76 -14.98
C THR A 282 1.35 -23.84 -14.24
N PHE A 283 0.28 -23.47 -13.52
CA PHE A 283 -0.45 -24.39 -12.65
C PHE A 283 -1.70 -24.99 -13.29
N GLY A 284 -2.38 -24.25 -14.16
CA GLY A 284 -3.62 -24.65 -14.82
C GLY A 284 -4.85 -24.58 -13.90
N ILE A 285 -6.01 -24.92 -14.47
CA ILE A 285 -7.33 -24.80 -13.83
C ILE A 285 -7.41 -25.50 -12.47
N GLY A 286 -7.89 -24.78 -11.46
CA GLY A 286 -8.21 -25.29 -10.12
C GLY A 286 -7.02 -25.72 -9.27
N LYS A 287 -5.79 -25.45 -9.74
CA LYS A 287 -4.54 -25.87 -9.09
C LYS A 287 -3.60 -24.71 -8.77
N VAL A 288 -4.03 -23.49 -9.03
CA VAL A 288 -3.22 -22.30 -8.75
C VAL A 288 -3.22 -22.03 -7.24
N PRO A 289 -2.05 -21.96 -6.58
CA PRO A 289 -1.98 -21.61 -5.17
C PRO A 289 -2.30 -20.12 -4.96
N SER A 290 -2.79 -19.77 -3.77
CA SER A 290 -3.09 -18.38 -3.43
C SER A 290 -1.86 -17.47 -3.39
N ASP A 291 -0.68 -18.03 -3.12
CA ASP A 291 0.60 -17.38 -3.35
C ASP A 291 1.39 -18.24 -4.35
N ILE A 292 1.62 -17.68 -5.54
CA ILE A 292 2.26 -18.36 -6.66
C ILE A 292 3.65 -18.91 -6.31
N LEU A 293 4.41 -18.20 -5.46
CA LEU A 293 5.74 -18.67 -5.05
C LEU A 293 5.67 -19.91 -4.18
N GLN A 294 4.51 -20.20 -3.57
CA GLN A 294 4.30 -21.42 -2.80
C GLN A 294 4.07 -22.64 -3.66
N GLY A 295 3.64 -22.47 -4.91
CA GLY A 295 3.41 -23.57 -5.83
C GLY A 295 4.67 -24.13 -6.44
N TYR A 296 5.76 -23.36 -6.49
CA TYR A 296 7.03 -23.83 -7.02
C TYR A 296 7.70 -24.79 -6.02
N SER A 297 7.94 -26.03 -6.44
CA SER A 297 8.61 -27.07 -5.65
C SER A 297 10.14 -27.03 -5.73
N ASP A 298 10.66 -26.21 -6.65
CA ASP A 298 12.08 -26.20 -6.99
C ASP A 298 12.92 -25.56 -5.89
N LYS A 299 13.93 -26.28 -5.42
CA LYS A 299 14.91 -25.77 -4.44
C LYS A 299 16.02 -24.95 -5.10
N SER A 300 15.70 -24.29 -6.23
CA SER A 300 16.70 -23.57 -7.01
C SER A 300 17.14 -22.30 -6.28
N THR A 301 18.41 -21.92 -6.46
CA THR A 301 18.93 -20.65 -5.95
C THR A 301 18.14 -19.47 -6.53
N THR A 302 17.66 -19.59 -7.77
CA THR A 302 16.86 -18.57 -8.47
C THR A 302 15.54 -18.31 -7.75
N LEU A 303 14.79 -19.36 -7.39
CA LEU A 303 13.56 -19.21 -6.60
C LEU A 303 13.84 -18.58 -5.24
N THR A 304 14.92 -19.02 -4.60
CA THR A 304 15.34 -18.50 -3.28
C THR A 304 15.64 -16.99 -3.32
N ILE A 305 16.28 -16.50 -4.38
CA ILE A 305 16.52 -15.07 -4.57
C ILE A 305 15.19 -14.31 -4.74
N ALA A 306 14.18 -14.89 -5.41
CA ALA A 306 12.89 -14.23 -5.59
C ALA A 306 12.09 -14.15 -4.28
N ILE A 307 12.15 -15.20 -3.46
CA ILE A 307 11.59 -15.22 -2.10
C ILE A 307 12.22 -14.10 -1.25
N LEU A 308 13.55 -13.96 -1.29
CA LEU A 308 14.24 -12.89 -0.59
C LEU A 308 13.90 -11.50 -1.19
N ALA A 309 13.70 -11.40 -2.50
CA ALA A 309 13.28 -10.18 -3.17
C ALA A 309 11.90 -9.70 -2.69
N ILE A 310 10.95 -10.62 -2.44
CA ILE A 310 9.66 -10.30 -1.81
C ILE A 310 9.84 -9.77 -0.37
N ALA A 311 10.75 -10.36 0.42
CA ALA A 311 11.06 -9.83 1.75
C ALA A 311 11.63 -8.40 1.67
N ILE A 312 12.60 -8.15 0.78
CA ILE A 312 13.17 -6.81 0.53
C ILE A 312 12.08 -5.83 0.12
N LYS A 313 11.17 -6.23 -0.77
CA LYS A 313 10.05 -5.38 -1.18
C LYS A 313 9.17 -4.97 0.00
N ASN A 314 8.88 -5.89 0.91
CA ASN A 314 8.08 -5.58 2.09
C ASN A 314 8.83 -4.68 3.07
N PHE A 315 10.16 -4.82 3.19
CA PHE A 315 10.99 -3.90 3.99
C PHE A 315 10.90 -2.45 3.49
N THR A 316 10.77 -2.25 2.17
CA THR A 316 10.72 -0.90 1.58
C THR A 316 9.31 -0.31 1.55
N THR A 317 8.25 -1.13 1.50
CA THR A 317 6.85 -0.65 1.54
C THR A 317 6.35 -0.37 2.95
N TYR A 318 6.75 -1.17 3.95
CA TYR A 318 6.27 -1.02 5.33
C TYR A 318 6.43 0.42 5.87
N PRO A 319 7.59 1.09 5.73
CA PRO A 319 7.78 2.44 6.26
C PRO A 319 6.86 3.49 5.63
N ILE A 320 6.48 3.31 4.35
CA ILE A 320 5.56 4.22 3.64
C ILE A 320 4.15 4.10 4.22
N VAL A 321 3.71 2.88 4.47
CA VAL A 321 2.38 2.63 5.06
C VAL A 321 2.35 3.08 6.52
N LEU A 322 3.41 2.81 7.29
CA LEU A 322 3.54 3.30 8.66
C LEU A 322 3.52 4.83 8.71
N TYR A 323 4.16 5.52 7.75
CA TYR A 323 4.12 6.97 7.66
C TYR A 323 2.68 7.51 7.64
N CYS A 324 1.82 6.95 6.78
CA CYS A 324 0.41 7.33 6.69
C CYS A 324 -0.37 6.97 7.96
N GLY A 325 -0.14 5.77 8.51
CA GLY A 325 -0.80 5.32 9.74
C GLY A 325 -0.45 6.18 10.95
N ARG A 326 0.83 6.54 11.10
CA ARG A 326 1.31 7.42 12.17
C ARG A 326 0.67 8.80 12.09
N ASP A 327 0.57 9.38 10.90
CA ASP A 327 -0.08 10.67 10.70
C ASP A 327 -1.57 10.63 11.06
N ALA A 328 -2.26 9.53 10.70
CA ALA A 328 -3.64 9.31 11.09
C ALA A 328 -3.82 9.18 12.62
N ILE A 329 -2.92 8.47 13.32
CA ILE A 329 -2.93 8.39 14.79
C ILE A 329 -2.70 9.76 15.44
N LEU A 330 -1.76 10.55 14.92
CA LEU A 330 -1.50 11.91 15.42
C LEU A 330 -2.75 12.80 15.31
N ASN A 331 -3.46 12.73 14.18
CA ASN A 331 -4.74 13.42 14.00
C ASN A 331 -5.83 12.95 14.98
N LEU A 332 -5.90 11.64 15.28
CA LEU A 332 -6.85 11.11 16.28
C LEU A 332 -6.56 11.60 17.70
N ILE A 333 -5.29 11.84 18.04
CA ILE A 333 -4.87 12.37 19.34
C ILE A 333 -5.00 13.92 19.39
N GLY A 334 -5.30 14.57 18.26
CA GLY A 334 -5.39 16.03 18.16
C GLY A 334 -4.03 16.72 18.33
N ARG A 335 -2.95 16.06 17.90
CA ARG A 335 -1.58 16.59 17.99
C ARG A 335 -0.97 16.72 16.60
N ASP A 336 -0.29 17.83 16.36
CA ASP A 336 0.46 18.06 15.13
C ASP A 336 1.76 17.22 15.13
N VAL A 337 2.16 16.75 13.93
CA VAL A 337 3.39 15.99 13.65
C VAL A 337 4.65 16.74 14.08
N ASP A 338 4.58 18.08 14.08
CA ASP A 338 5.70 18.95 14.41
C ASP A 338 5.88 19.20 15.90
N CYS A 339 4.91 18.81 16.74
CA CYS A 339 4.89 19.27 18.12
C CYS A 339 5.91 18.55 19.03
N HIS A 340 6.21 17.25 18.82
CA HIS A 340 7.25 16.56 19.60
C HIS A 340 7.86 15.34 18.89
N TYR A 341 9.19 15.37 18.63
CA TYR A 341 9.93 14.23 18.07
C TYR A 341 9.76 12.95 18.91
N LEU A 342 9.66 13.08 20.23
CA LEU A 342 9.44 11.98 21.16
C LEU A 342 8.10 11.30 20.93
N ILE A 343 7.01 12.06 20.74
CA ILE A 343 5.68 11.49 20.49
C ILE A 343 5.70 10.70 19.19
N ARG A 344 6.30 11.27 18.13
CA ARG A 344 6.42 10.59 16.83
C ARG A 344 7.20 9.28 16.96
N CYS A 345 8.35 9.29 17.62
CA CYS A 345 9.17 8.10 17.83
C CYS A 345 8.43 7.06 18.70
N SER A 346 7.76 7.50 19.78
CA SER A 346 6.97 6.61 20.64
C SER A 346 5.84 5.95 19.88
N ILE A 347 5.08 6.69 19.05
CA ILE A 347 4.02 6.10 18.22
C ILE A 347 4.61 5.09 17.24
N THR A 348 5.70 5.41 16.55
CA THR A 348 6.37 4.47 15.63
C THR A 348 6.83 3.20 16.34
N ILE A 349 7.45 3.32 17.52
CA ILE A 349 7.93 2.17 18.30
C ILE A 349 6.77 1.32 18.80
N ILE A 350 5.75 1.94 19.41
CA ILE A 350 4.56 1.22 19.91
C ILE A 350 3.85 0.51 18.76
N TRP A 351 3.63 1.21 17.64
CA TRP A 351 3.03 0.65 16.43
C TRP A 351 3.80 -0.56 15.93
N PHE A 352 5.12 -0.42 15.77
CA PHE A 352 5.99 -1.49 15.29
C PHE A 352 5.97 -2.70 16.22
N ILE A 353 6.10 -2.50 17.53
CA ILE A 353 6.06 -3.59 18.53
C ILE A 353 4.71 -4.30 18.49
N LEU A 354 3.59 -3.57 18.45
CA LEU A 354 2.26 -4.15 18.37
C LEU A 354 2.08 -4.97 17.08
N CYS A 355 2.49 -4.43 15.93
CA CYS A 355 2.45 -5.18 14.68
C CYS A 355 3.29 -6.47 14.75
N LEU A 356 4.48 -6.39 15.35
CA LEU A 356 5.39 -7.54 15.46
C LEU A 356 4.84 -8.62 16.39
N VAL A 357 4.30 -8.25 17.55
CA VAL A 357 3.66 -9.20 18.47
C VAL A 357 2.49 -9.91 17.78
N ILE A 358 1.63 -9.15 17.09
CA ILE A 358 0.49 -9.73 16.36
C ILE A 358 0.97 -10.65 15.23
N ALA A 359 1.97 -10.24 14.45
CA ALA A 359 2.50 -11.04 13.36
C ALA A 359 3.16 -12.36 13.82
N ILE A 360 3.70 -12.39 15.04
CA ILE A 360 4.25 -13.63 15.63
C ILE A 360 3.12 -14.52 16.17
N MET A 361 2.05 -13.93 16.70
CA MET A 361 0.91 -14.66 17.28
C MET A 361 -0.07 -15.20 16.23
N ILE A 362 -0.23 -14.50 15.10
CA ILE A 362 -1.17 -14.86 14.04
C ILE A 362 -0.41 -15.58 12.92
N PRO A 363 -0.59 -16.91 12.78
CA PRO A 363 0.08 -17.68 11.74
C PRO A 363 -0.56 -17.53 10.36
N ASP A 364 -1.81 -17.05 10.25
CA ASP A 364 -2.55 -16.98 8.98
C ASP A 364 -2.83 -15.52 8.55
N ILE A 365 -2.40 -15.18 7.33
CA ILE A 365 -2.56 -13.85 6.73
C ILE A 365 -3.97 -13.62 6.17
N SER A 366 -4.67 -14.70 5.81
CA SER A 366 -5.89 -14.65 5.00
C SER A 366 -7.01 -13.83 5.64
N PRO A 367 -7.33 -13.99 6.95
CA PRO A 367 -8.34 -13.20 7.63
C PRO A 367 -8.07 -11.69 7.59
N VAL A 368 -6.80 -11.30 7.73
CA VAL A 368 -6.36 -9.90 7.79
C VAL A 368 -6.48 -9.26 6.40
N ILE A 369 -5.98 -9.94 5.36
CA ILE A 369 -6.03 -9.46 3.97
C ILE A 369 -7.49 -9.28 3.51
N ASN A 370 -8.34 -10.25 3.80
CA ASN A 370 -9.74 -10.23 3.38
C ASN A 370 -10.51 -9.05 3.99
N MET A 371 -10.35 -8.83 5.31
CA MET A 371 -10.99 -7.69 5.98
C MET A 371 -10.47 -6.35 5.45
N MET A 372 -9.18 -6.26 5.12
CA MET A 372 -8.59 -5.05 4.56
C MET A 372 -9.02 -4.77 3.12
N GLY A 373 -9.39 -5.78 2.34
CA GLY A 373 -9.88 -5.60 0.97
C GLY A 373 -11.12 -4.69 0.89
N SER A 374 -12.04 -4.81 1.86
CA SER A 374 -13.23 -3.95 1.96
C SER A 374 -12.83 -2.48 2.15
N LEU A 375 -11.86 -2.25 3.04
CA LEU A 375 -11.37 -0.91 3.33
C LEU A 375 -10.54 -0.35 2.16
N SER A 376 -9.81 -1.19 1.42
CA SER A 376 -9.18 -0.82 0.15
C SER A 376 -10.20 -0.32 -0.86
N ALA A 377 -11.30 -1.05 -1.06
CA ALA A 377 -12.36 -0.64 -1.97
C ALA A 377 -12.99 0.70 -1.56
N ALA A 378 -13.19 0.93 -0.26
CA ALA A 378 -13.68 2.22 0.24
C ALA A 378 -12.72 3.37 -0.12
N PHE A 379 -11.42 3.22 0.09
CA PHE A 379 -10.42 4.24 -0.26
C PHE A 379 -10.23 4.46 -1.76
N ILE A 380 -10.46 3.44 -2.59
CA ILE A 380 -10.38 3.56 -4.05
C ILE A 380 -11.61 4.29 -4.59
N PHE A 381 -12.81 3.96 -4.12
CA PHE A 381 -14.04 4.42 -4.75
C PHE A 381 -14.88 5.35 -3.86
N LEU A 382 -15.11 4.97 -2.60
CA LEU A 382 -16.02 5.69 -1.70
C LEU A 382 -15.43 7.05 -1.27
N PHE A 383 -14.21 7.08 -0.73
CA PHE A 383 -13.58 8.33 -0.28
C PHE A 383 -13.38 9.31 -1.44
N PRO A 384 -12.83 8.93 -2.60
CA PRO A 384 -12.67 9.84 -3.74
C PRO A 384 -14.02 10.27 -4.32
N GLY A 385 -15.03 9.39 -4.34
CA GLY A 385 -16.40 9.72 -4.76
C GLY A 385 -17.02 10.82 -3.88
N ILE A 386 -16.91 10.68 -2.56
CA ILE A 386 -17.40 11.69 -1.60
C ILE A 386 -16.60 13.00 -1.73
N CYS A 387 -15.27 12.93 -1.84
CA CYS A 387 -14.41 14.10 -2.06
C CYS A 387 -14.81 14.85 -3.33
N LEU A 388 -15.03 14.13 -4.43
CA LEU A 388 -15.44 14.71 -5.69
C LEU A 388 -16.81 15.38 -5.58
N LEU A 389 -17.76 14.71 -4.95
CA LEU A 389 -19.11 15.24 -4.73
C LEU A 389 -19.07 16.57 -3.97
N GLN A 390 -18.37 16.60 -2.83
CA GLN A 390 -18.26 17.79 -2.00
C GLN A 390 -17.49 18.91 -2.69
N SER A 391 -16.38 18.58 -3.37
CA SER A 391 -15.59 19.56 -4.11
C SER A 391 -16.40 20.19 -5.25
N THR A 392 -17.21 19.41 -5.97
CA THR A 392 -18.09 19.94 -7.02
C THR A 392 -19.19 20.83 -6.44
N LEU A 393 -19.84 20.42 -5.34
CA LEU A 393 -20.89 21.20 -4.69
C LEU A 393 -20.40 22.52 -4.09
N GLN A 394 -19.19 22.52 -3.50
CA GLN A 394 -18.59 23.75 -2.98
C GLN A 394 -18.22 24.73 -4.10
N LYS A 395 -17.81 24.21 -5.27
CA LYS A 395 -17.41 25.02 -6.41
C LYS A 395 -18.60 25.59 -7.20
N ASP A 396 -19.62 24.79 -7.45
CA ASP A 396 -20.84 25.18 -8.16
C ASP A 396 -22.09 24.59 -7.49
N PRO A 397 -22.64 25.27 -6.45
CA PRO A 397 -23.81 24.78 -5.72
C PRO A 397 -25.07 24.66 -6.57
N GLN A 398 -25.17 25.44 -7.66
CA GLN A 398 -26.35 25.48 -8.53
C GLN A 398 -26.19 24.59 -9.78
N LEU A 399 -25.01 23.97 -9.97
CA LEU A 399 -24.69 23.10 -11.10
C LEU A 399 -24.99 23.72 -12.46
N TYR A 400 -24.63 24.99 -12.61
CA TYR A 400 -24.84 25.75 -13.82
C TYR A 400 -24.07 25.14 -15.01
N LEU A 401 -22.84 24.64 -14.78
CA LEU A 401 -22.02 24.08 -15.85
C LEU A 401 -22.34 22.59 -16.11
N ASN A 402 -22.52 22.24 -17.39
CA ASN A 402 -22.67 20.83 -17.83
C ASN A 402 -21.48 19.95 -17.41
N LYS A 403 -20.28 20.52 -17.32
CA LYS A 403 -19.09 19.82 -16.82
C LYS A 403 -19.25 19.43 -15.34
N ASP A 404 -19.74 20.35 -14.50
CA ASP A 404 -19.89 20.10 -13.07
C ASP A 404 -21.07 19.14 -12.82
N ARG A 405 -22.13 19.17 -13.66
CA ARG A 405 -23.18 18.13 -13.69
C ARG A 405 -22.63 16.74 -14.01
N LEU A 406 -21.73 16.62 -14.99
CA LEU A 406 -21.06 15.36 -15.32
C LEU A 406 -20.18 14.87 -14.16
N MET A 407 -19.40 15.74 -13.55
CA MET A 407 -18.56 15.40 -12.39
C MET A 407 -19.39 14.95 -11.21
N MET A 408 -20.57 15.55 -10.99
CA MET A 408 -21.51 15.12 -9.96
C MET A 408 -22.08 13.73 -10.25
N PHE A 409 -22.53 13.47 -11.48
CA PHE A 409 -23.00 12.13 -11.86
C PHE A 409 -21.89 11.09 -11.63
N LEU A 410 -20.67 11.40 -12.03
CA LEU A 410 -19.52 10.52 -11.84
C LEU A 410 -19.19 10.32 -10.36
N ALA A 411 -19.31 11.35 -9.52
CA ALA A 411 -19.12 11.25 -8.07
C ALA A 411 -20.15 10.32 -7.42
N ILE A 412 -21.43 10.46 -7.78
CA ILE A 412 -22.52 9.60 -7.29
C ILE A 412 -22.29 8.16 -7.76
N PHE A 413 -21.96 7.98 -9.03
CA PHE A 413 -21.67 6.66 -9.59
C PHE A 413 -20.48 5.99 -8.88
N LEU A 414 -19.37 6.72 -8.68
CA LEU A 414 -18.18 6.22 -8.01
C LEU A 414 -18.46 5.85 -6.55
N THR A 415 -19.24 6.68 -5.85
CA THR A 415 -19.67 6.43 -4.47
C THR A 415 -20.55 5.18 -4.38
N ALA A 416 -21.53 5.03 -5.29
CA ALA A 416 -22.42 3.87 -5.34
C ALA A 416 -21.66 2.58 -5.70
N LEU A 417 -20.77 2.64 -6.69
CA LEU A 417 -19.88 1.55 -7.05
C LEU A 417 -18.99 1.16 -5.86
N GLY A 418 -18.43 2.14 -5.16
CA GLY A 418 -17.61 1.91 -3.98
C GLY A 418 -18.37 1.23 -2.85
N ALA A 419 -19.60 1.66 -2.57
CA ALA A 419 -20.45 1.02 -1.57
C ALA A 419 -20.79 -0.44 -1.97
N PHE A 420 -21.10 -0.68 -3.24
CA PHE A 420 -21.36 -2.02 -3.77
C PHE A 420 -20.15 -2.94 -3.67
N VAL A 421 -18.99 -2.50 -4.17
CA VAL A 421 -17.74 -3.28 -4.13
C VAL A 421 -17.31 -3.53 -2.69
N CYS A 422 -17.36 -2.51 -1.82
CA CYS A 422 -17.07 -2.68 -0.40
C CYS A 422 -17.98 -3.74 0.25
N GLY A 423 -19.27 -3.74 -0.10
CA GLY A 423 -20.24 -4.74 0.34
C GLY A 423 -19.90 -6.16 -0.13
N ILE A 424 -19.56 -6.34 -1.41
CA ILE A 424 -19.14 -7.64 -1.96
C ILE A 424 -17.91 -8.15 -1.21
N VAL A 425 -16.85 -7.34 -1.15
CA VAL A 425 -15.60 -7.76 -0.53
C VAL A 425 -15.79 -8.06 0.96
N PHE A 426 -16.65 -7.30 1.64
CA PHE A 426 -16.99 -7.57 3.04
C PHE A 426 -17.75 -8.90 3.22
N VAL A 427 -18.71 -9.20 2.35
CA VAL A 427 -19.45 -10.48 2.39
C VAL A 427 -18.53 -11.66 2.11
N GLU A 428 -17.66 -11.56 1.11
CA GLU A 428 -16.66 -12.59 0.82
C GLU A 428 -15.69 -12.79 1.99
N ALA A 429 -15.21 -11.70 2.59
CA ALA A 429 -14.37 -11.77 3.79
C ALA A 429 -15.07 -12.49 4.96
N LEU A 430 -16.37 -12.25 5.17
CA LEU A 430 -17.15 -12.97 6.19
C LEU A 430 -17.34 -14.45 5.86
N GLN A 431 -17.54 -14.79 4.59
CA GLN A 431 -17.66 -16.19 4.15
C GLN A 431 -16.35 -16.96 4.38
N ASP A 432 -15.22 -16.34 4.03
CA ASP A 432 -13.90 -16.93 4.25
C ASP A 432 -13.57 -17.11 5.73
N LEU A 433 -13.91 -16.12 6.57
CA LEU A 433 -13.78 -16.24 8.03
C LEU A 433 -14.59 -17.41 8.58
N LYS A 434 -15.81 -17.62 8.06
CA LYS A 434 -16.67 -18.73 8.49
C LYS A 434 -16.12 -20.08 8.04
N LYS A 435 -15.56 -20.17 6.83
CA LYS A 435 -14.97 -21.39 6.29
C LYS A 435 -13.69 -21.79 7.03
N SER A 436 -12.83 -20.83 7.35
CA SER A 436 -11.63 -21.00 8.19
C SER A 436 -11.96 -21.54 9.60
N SER A 437 -13.17 -21.27 10.10
CA SER A 437 -13.64 -21.83 11.37
C SER A 437 -14.19 -23.27 11.28
N SER A 438 -14.57 -23.77 10.09
CA SER A 438 -15.17 -25.11 9.94
C SER A 438 -14.22 -26.15 9.35
N GLU A 439 -13.23 -25.73 8.56
CA GLU A 439 -12.13 -26.56 8.10
C GLU A 439 -10.89 -26.18 8.89
N SER A 440 -10.23 -27.14 9.55
CA SER A 440 -8.82 -26.97 9.95
C SER A 440 -8.09 -26.40 8.74
N PRO A 441 -7.35 -25.27 8.88
CA PRO A 441 -6.95 -24.44 7.76
C PRO A 441 -6.42 -25.34 6.67
N LEU A 442 -6.90 -25.19 5.44
CA LEU A 442 -6.45 -25.97 4.31
C LEU A 442 -5.00 -25.55 4.08
N ILE A 443 -4.13 -26.24 4.79
CA ILE A 443 -2.77 -25.83 4.92
C ILE A 443 -2.19 -26.08 3.53
N THR A 444 -1.86 -25.00 2.81
CA THR A 444 -1.18 -25.12 1.50
C THR A 444 0.06 -26.00 1.72
N GLY A 445 0.35 -26.91 0.79
CA GLY A 445 1.18 -28.11 1.03
C GLY A 445 2.50 -27.89 1.79
N PHE A 446 3.09 -26.70 1.69
CA PHE A 446 4.26 -26.28 2.46
C PHE A 446 3.98 -26.10 3.96
N LYS A 447 2.94 -25.35 4.35
CA LYS A 447 2.54 -25.27 5.76
C LYS A 447 1.95 -26.61 6.24
N ALA A 448 1.38 -27.46 5.38
CA ALA A 448 0.84 -28.77 5.80
C ALA A 448 1.98 -29.72 6.19
N GLN A 449 3.05 -29.71 5.40
CA GLN A 449 4.31 -30.34 5.74
C GLN A 449 4.91 -29.72 7.00
N MET A 450 4.98 -28.39 7.14
CA MET A 450 5.45 -27.77 8.39
C MET A 450 4.55 -28.06 9.60
N GLY A 451 3.23 -28.11 9.44
CA GLY A 451 2.27 -28.35 10.52
C GLY A 451 2.28 -29.80 11.00
N ALA A 452 2.49 -30.74 10.08
CA ALA A 452 2.73 -32.15 10.39
C ALA A 452 4.16 -32.42 10.90
N SER A 453 5.13 -31.56 10.57
CA SER A 453 6.53 -31.67 10.97
C SER A 453 6.96 -30.62 12.01
N LEU A 454 6.02 -29.89 12.62
CA LEU A 454 6.37 -28.91 13.64
C LEU A 454 7.03 -29.70 14.77
N CYS A 455 8.28 -29.31 15.06
CA CYS A 455 8.99 -29.66 16.28
C CYS A 455 8.00 -29.58 17.46
N LYS A 456 7.67 -30.74 18.01
CA LYS A 456 7.07 -30.82 19.34
C LYS A 456 8.02 -30.23 20.38
#